data_AF-A0A178WS18-F1
#
_entry.id   AF-A0A178WS18-F1
#
_cell.length_a   1.000
_cell.length_b   1.000
_cell.length_c   1.000
_cell.angle_alpha   90.00
_cell.angle_beta   90.00
_cell.angle_gamma   90.00
#
_symmetry.space_group_name_H-M   'P 1'
#
loop_
_entity.id
_entity.type
_entity.pdbx_description
1 polymer ?
#
loop_
_entity_poly.entity_id
_entity_poly.type
_entity_poly.pdbx_seq_one_letter_code
_entity_poly.pdbx_strand_id
1 'polypeptide(L)'
;MSGSVEVRQFLLRYEGADGGSTSLSGGVPAQRGSSEGQRVSDDQVRRARLAVAAGALDVEDCAQLLEMLGLSPGDDGQAPVQR
;
A
#
# COMPACT_ATOMS: atom_id res chain seq x y z
N MET A 1 34.83 3.58 31.56
CA MET A 1 33.78 3.08 30.63
C MET A 1 32.91 4.27 30.22
N SER A 2 33.40 5.06 29.26
CA SER A 2 32.78 6.30 28.75
C SER A 2 32.27 6.01 27.34
N GLY A 3 31.27 5.15 27.24
CA GLY A 3 30.60 4.84 25.96
C GLY A 3 29.13 5.27 25.96
N SER A 4 28.52 5.33 27.15
CA SER A 4 27.10 5.66 27.28
C SER A 4 26.79 7.16 27.24
N VAL A 5 27.79 8.03 27.42
CA VAL A 5 27.58 9.50 27.45
C VAL A 5 27.64 10.04 26.02
N GLU A 6 28.59 9.56 25.25
CA GLU A 6 28.83 9.88 23.85
C GLU A 6 27.64 9.42 22.99
N VAL A 7 27.07 8.24 23.28
CA VAL A 7 25.83 7.74 22.63
C VAL A 7 24.63 8.62 22.97
N ARG A 8 24.48 9.04 24.24
CA ARG A 8 23.39 9.95 24.64
C ARG A 8 23.52 11.32 23.96
N GLN A 9 24.73 11.85 23.85
CA GLN A 9 24.98 13.11 23.17
C GLN A 9 24.73 13.02 21.66
N PHE A 10 25.08 11.89 21.05
CA PHE A 10 24.83 11.62 19.63
C PHE A 10 23.33 11.55 19.33
N LEU A 11 22.56 10.82 20.14
CA LEU A 11 21.10 10.70 19.97
C LEU A 11 20.39 12.05 20.17
N LEU A 12 20.78 12.83 21.18
CA LEU A 12 20.20 14.16 21.43
C LEU A 12 20.44 15.14 20.26
N ARG A 13 21.59 15.02 19.58
CA ARG A 13 21.93 15.83 18.41
C ARG A 13 21.08 15.44 17.19
N TYR A 14 20.71 14.17 17.07
CA TYR A 14 19.86 13.68 15.98
C TYR A 14 18.38 13.95 16.23
N GLU A 15 17.89 13.78 17.45
CA GLU A 15 16.48 14.00 17.81
C GLU A 15 16.04 15.47 17.71
N GLY A 16 16.98 16.41 17.66
CA GLY A 16 16.72 17.82 17.36
C GLY A 16 16.62 18.17 15.87
N ALA A 17 16.93 17.24 14.96
CA ALA A 17 16.90 17.46 13.51
C ALA A 17 15.56 17.08 12.84
N ASP A 18 14.66 16.43 13.58
CA ASP A 18 13.32 16.04 13.10
C ASP A 18 12.26 17.17 13.23
N GLY A 19 12.72 18.37 13.58
CA GLY A 19 11.91 19.57 13.75
C GLY A 19 12.02 20.58 12.60
N GLY A 20 11.97 20.13 11.34
CA GLY A 20 11.66 21.01 10.21
C GLY A 20 12.79 21.32 9.21
N SER A 21 12.76 20.58 8.09
CA SER A 21 13.06 21.04 6.73
C SER A 21 14.37 21.82 6.48
N THR A 22 15.42 21.15 5.98
CA THR A 22 16.00 21.49 4.65
C THR A 22 17.01 20.42 4.15
N SER A 23 16.68 19.78 3.03
CA SER A 23 17.60 19.49 1.90
C SER A 23 18.93 18.77 2.15
N LEU A 24 18.93 17.55 2.71
CA LEU A 24 20.04 16.61 2.51
C LEU A 24 19.54 15.26 1.98
N SER A 25 20.04 14.94 0.80
CA SER A 25 19.90 13.70 0.04
C SER A 25 20.00 12.45 0.95
N GLY A 26 18.96 11.59 0.94
CA GLY A 26 19.02 10.24 1.50
C GLY A 26 18.22 9.94 2.78
N GLY A 27 17.24 10.76 3.16
CA GLY A 27 16.35 10.46 4.29
C GLY A 27 15.31 9.38 3.98
N VAL A 28 15.12 8.44 4.91
CA VAL A 28 14.04 7.43 4.87
C VAL A 28 12.70 8.16 4.71
N PRO A 29 11.81 7.74 3.80
CA PRO A 29 10.54 8.43 3.60
C PRO A 29 9.77 8.56 4.92
N ALA A 30 9.34 9.78 5.23
CA ALA A 30 8.54 10.07 6.42
C ALA A 30 7.27 9.20 6.43
N GLN A 31 6.87 8.76 7.63
CA GLN A 31 5.65 7.99 7.84
C GLN A 31 4.46 8.76 7.26
N ARG A 32 3.84 8.22 6.22
CA ARG A 32 2.61 8.78 5.65
C ARG A 32 1.54 8.69 6.73
N GLY A 33 1.04 9.86 7.17
CA GLY A 33 0.16 9.97 8.33
C GLY A 33 -1.03 9.01 8.29
N SER A 34 -1.37 8.47 9.47
CA SER A 34 -2.45 7.52 9.73
C SER A 34 -3.83 8.11 9.41
N SER A 35 -4.15 8.27 8.13
CA SER A 35 -5.52 8.43 7.67
C SER A 35 -6.03 7.03 7.29
N GLU A 36 -6.32 6.22 8.29
CA GLU A 36 -6.89 4.87 8.14
C GLU A 36 -8.39 4.97 7.78
N GLY A 37 -8.67 5.57 6.61
CA GLY A 37 -9.92 5.29 5.91
C GLY A 37 -9.80 3.94 5.20
N GLN A 38 -10.93 3.25 5.01
CA GLN A 38 -11.07 2.07 4.14
C GLN A 38 -10.21 2.28 2.87
N ARG A 39 -9.06 1.60 2.78
CA ARG A 39 -8.04 1.93 1.76
C ARG A 39 -8.56 1.75 0.32
N VAL A 40 -9.63 0.98 0.17
CA VAL A 40 -10.29 0.66 -1.10
C VAL A 40 -11.81 0.63 -0.90
N SER A 41 -12.54 1.44 -1.66
CA SER A 41 -14.01 1.44 -1.69
C SER A 41 -14.57 0.30 -2.55
N ASP A 42 -15.78 -0.19 -2.25
CA ASP A 42 -16.46 -1.20 -3.08
C ASP A 42 -16.63 -0.77 -4.55
N ASP A 43 -16.79 0.54 -4.81
CA ASP A 43 -16.83 1.05 -6.18
C ASP A 43 -15.50 0.85 -6.92
N GLN A 44 -14.38 1.01 -6.21
CA GLN A 44 -13.05 0.76 -6.77
C GLN A 44 -12.83 -0.73 -7.04
N VAL A 45 -13.30 -1.61 -6.15
CA VAL A 45 -13.28 -3.07 -6.35
C VAL A 45 -14.11 -3.44 -7.58
N ARG A 46 -15.34 -2.91 -7.69
CA ARG A 46 -16.22 -3.14 -8.82
C ARG A 46 -15.60 -2.69 -10.14
N ARG A 47 -15.02 -1.48 -10.18
CA ARG A 47 -14.34 -0.96 -11.38
C ARG A 47 -13.10 -1.77 -11.74
N ALA A 48 -12.33 -2.21 -10.75
CA ALA A 48 -11.17 -3.08 -10.97
C ALA A 48 -11.59 -4.40 -11.60
N ARG A 49 -12.66 -5.04 -11.11
CA ARG A 49 -13.20 -6.28 -11.70
C ARG A 49 -13.60 -6.12 -13.16
N LEU A 50 -14.27 -5.01 -13.50
CA LEU A 50 -14.67 -4.71 -14.88
C LEU A 50 -13.45 -4.48 -15.79
N ALA A 51 -12.43 -3.77 -15.29
CA ALA A 51 -11.20 -3.53 -16.04
C ALA A 51 -10.42 -4.84 -16.31
N VAL A 52 -10.38 -5.76 -15.33
CA VAL A 52 -9.77 -7.09 -15.50
C VAL A 52 -10.55 -7.92 -16.52
N ALA A 53 -11.89 -7.95 -16.43
CA ALA A 53 -12.73 -8.66 -17.38
C ALA A 53 -12.56 -8.16 -18.82
N ALA A 54 -12.39 -6.85 -19.00
CA ALA A 54 -12.15 -6.25 -20.32
C ALA A 54 -10.75 -6.56 -20.89
N GLY A 55 -9.78 -6.90 -20.04
CA GLY A 55 -8.39 -7.18 -20.43
C GLY A 55 -8.04 -8.68 -20.52
N ALA A 56 -8.92 -9.56 -20.05
CA ALA A 56 -8.69 -11.00 -20.03
C ALA A 56 -8.89 -11.63 -21.42
N LEU A 57 -8.12 -12.69 -21.70
CA LEU A 57 -8.22 -13.43 -22.96
C LEU A 57 -9.46 -14.33 -23.02
N ASP A 58 -9.78 -14.94 -21.88
CA ASP A 58 -10.93 -15.83 -21.69
C ASP A 58 -11.41 -15.80 -20.24
N VAL A 59 -12.35 -16.70 -19.91
CA VAL A 59 -13.01 -16.74 -18.61
C VAL A 59 -12.07 -17.28 -17.54
N GLU A 60 -11.27 -18.28 -17.89
CA GLU A 60 -10.27 -18.90 -17.02
C GLU A 60 -9.15 -17.91 -16.65
N ASP A 61 -8.63 -17.16 -17.63
CA ASP A 61 -7.64 -16.09 -17.45
C ASP A 61 -8.20 -14.97 -16.56
N CYS A 62 -9.45 -14.55 -16.80
CA CYS A 62 -10.12 -13.57 -15.95
C CYS A 62 -10.22 -14.05 -14.50
N ALA A 63 -10.63 -15.30 -14.27
CA ALA A 63 -10.74 -15.87 -12.94
C ALA A 63 -9.39 -15.90 -12.22
N GLN A 64 -8.33 -16.32 -12.92
CA GLN A 64 -6.98 -16.37 -12.36
C GLN A 64 -6.45 -14.96 -12.02
N LEU A 65 -6.67 -13.97 -12.89
CA LEU A 65 -6.30 -12.58 -12.64
C LEU A 65 -7.04 -12.00 -11.43
N LEU A 66 -8.34 -12.26 -11.31
CA LEU A 66 -9.14 -11.81 -10.16
C LEU A 66 -8.65 -12.45 -8.84
N GLU A 67 -8.29 -13.73 -8.85
CA GLU A 67 -7.73 -14.40 -7.68
C GLU A 67 -6.37 -13.80 -7.27
N MET A 68 -5.44 -13.62 -8.23
CA MET A 68 -4.13 -13.02 -7.96
C MET A 68 -4.22 -11.59 -7.39
N LEU A 69 -5.24 -10.84 -7.77
CA LEU A 69 -5.47 -9.48 -7.30
C LEU A 69 -6.30 -9.42 -6.00
N GLY A 70 -6.78 -10.55 -5.47
CA GLY A 70 -7.70 -10.58 -4.34
C GLY A 70 -9.05 -9.92 -4.63
N LEU A 71 -9.44 -9.90 -5.91
CA LEU A 71 -10.68 -9.32 -6.42
C LEU A 71 -11.74 -10.37 -6.72
N SER A 72 -11.53 -11.63 -6.34
CA SER A 72 -12.51 -12.70 -6.54
C SER A 72 -13.88 -12.28 -5.98
N PRO A 73 -14.97 -12.56 -6.70
CA PRO A 73 -16.28 -12.46 -6.07
C PRO A 73 -16.30 -13.39 -4.86
N GLY A 74 -16.75 -12.90 -3.72
CA GLY A 74 -17.00 -13.76 -2.56
C GLY A 74 -18.05 -14.84 -2.90
N ASP A 75 -18.27 -15.74 -1.95
CA ASP A 75 -19.16 -16.93 -2.05
C ASP A 75 -20.54 -16.64 -2.69
N ASP A 76 -21.00 -15.38 -2.66
CA ASP A 76 -22.34 -14.95 -3.07
C ASP A 76 -22.50 -14.37 -4.50
N GLY A 77 -21.55 -14.44 -5.45
CA GLY A 77 -21.94 -13.94 -6.78
C GLY A 77 -20.99 -14.00 -7.96
N GLN A 78 -21.32 -14.88 -8.90
CA GLN A 78 -21.14 -14.80 -10.35
C GLN A 78 -19.91 -14.02 -10.85
N ALA A 79 -18.95 -14.74 -11.44
CA ALA A 79 -17.86 -14.13 -12.19
C ALA A 79 -18.40 -13.12 -13.23
N PRO A 80 -17.78 -11.92 -13.37
CA PRO A 80 -18.28 -10.85 -14.24
C PRO A 80 -18.25 -11.19 -15.74
N VAL A 81 -17.62 -12.30 -16.11
CA VAL A 81 -17.54 -12.83 -17.47
C VAL A 81 -18.54 -13.97 -17.63
N GLN A 82 -19.62 -13.69 -18.37
CA GLN A 82 -20.40 -14.72 -19.05
C GLN A 82 -20.24 -14.48 -20.55
N ARG A 83 -19.56 -15.41 -21.23
CA ARG A 83 -19.43 -15.43 -22.70
C ARG A 83 -20.53 -16.29 -23.30
#